data_AF-A0A376H735-F1
#
_entry.id   AF-A0A376H735-F1
#
_cell.length_a   1.000
_cell.length_b   1.000
_cell.length_c   1.000
_cell.angle_alpha   90.00
_cell.angle_beta   90.00
_cell.angle_gamma   90.00
#
_symmetry.space_group_name_H-M   'P 1'
#
loop_
_entity.id
_entity.type
_entity.pdbx_description
1 polymer ?
#
loop_
_entity_poly.entity_id
_entity_poly.type
_entity_poly.pdbx_seq_one_letter_code
_entity_poly.pdbx_strand_id
1 'polypeptide(L)'
;MIDIFPMIVLIITIISLIMIMKFAVVQHKLNFKRKKIIKEKFPELTKKDLKYRQIKIYNYQQLYLNSTFKHTLQMTSLVGTLIGVTAMLIVTLLSKNTLLVFLLASFTFGLISVFILTQPSLEERKRFWNDYLEEHPDNPLKFYFFPLELYVSAYENEKKLGVYYLTFAVSLLLVAILGRQFL
;
A
#
# COMPACT_ATOMS: atom_id res chain seq x y z
N MET A 1 21.46 -22.95 21.71
CA MET A 1 20.07 -23.07 21.23
C MET A 1 19.90 -22.00 20.17
N ILE A 2 19.61 -22.36 18.90
CA ILE A 2 19.30 -21.33 17.90
C ILE A 2 17.96 -20.73 18.35
N ASP A 3 17.94 -19.45 18.69
CA ASP A 3 16.69 -18.78 19.03
C ASP A 3 15.72 -18.92 17.84
N ILE A 4 14.69 -19.74 18.02
CA ILE A 4 13.71 -20.08 16.98
C ILE A 4 12.92 -18.82 16.57
N PHE A 5 12.85 -17.84 17.45
CA PHE A 5 12.06 -16.61 17.32
C PHE A 5 12.53 -15.67 16.19
N PRO A 6 13.80 -15.27 16.08
CA PRO A 6 14.33 -14.58 14.90
C PRO A 6 14.06 -15.30 13.57
N MET A 7 14.15 -16.64 13.56
CA MET A 7 13.84 -17.43 12.36
C MET A 7 12.35 -17.35 11.99
N ILE A 8 11.43 -17.41 12.96
CA ILE A 8 9.99 -17.24 12.71
C ILE A 8 9.71 -15.85 12.12
N VAL A 9 10.31 -14.79 12.66
CA VAL A 9 10.12 -13.42 12.12
C VAL A 9 10.70 -13.28 10.72
N LEU A 10 11.85 -13.89 10.45
CA LEU A 10 12.43 -13.93 9.10
C LEU A 10 11.49 -14.63 8.11
N ILE A 11 10.94 -15.79 8.48
CA ILE A 11 9.98 -16.54 7.65
C ILE A 11 8.74 -15.71 7.36
N ILE A 12 8.17 -15.05 8.37
CA ILE A 12 6.97 -14.21 8.18
C ILE A 12 7.28 -12.98 7.31
N THR A 13 8.47 -12.40 7.45
CA THR A 13 8.94 -11.31 6.60
C THR A 13 9.04 -11.77 5.14
N ILE A 14 9.60 -12.96 4.89
CA ILE A 14 9.67 -13.56 3.55
C ILE A 14 8.26 -13.79 2.98
N ILE A 15 7.34 -14.36 3.78
CA ILE A 15 5.94 -14.58 3.35
C ILE A 15 5.27 -13.24 3.00
N SER A 16 5.49 -12.21 3.81
CA SER A 16 4.97 -10.86 3.57
C SER A 16 5.51 -10.27 2.27
N LEU A 17 6.82 -10.43 2.00
CA LEU A 17 7.42 -10.02 0.73
C LEU A 17 6.80 -10.75 -0.47
N ILE A 18 6.54 -12.05 -0.35
CA ILE A 18 5.85 -12.83 -1.40
C ILE A 18 4.44 -12.29 -1.65
N MET A 19 3.69 -11.96 -0.59
CA MET A 19 2.34 -11.38 -0.72
C MET A 19 2.39 -10.01 -1.41
N ILE A 20 3.35 -9.16 -1.04
CA ILE A 20 3.57 -7.84 -1.68
C ILE A 20 3.91 -8.03 -3.16
N MET A 21 4.78 -8.98 -3.51
CA MET A 21 5.12 -9.27 -4.91
C MET A 21 3.91 -9.75 -5.71
N LYS A 22 3.09 -10.65 -5.16
CA LYS A 22 1.84 -11.10 -5.81
C LYS A 22 0.90 -9.92 -6.05
N PHE A 23 0.73 -9.05 -5.06
CA PHE A 23 -0.07 -7.84 -5.20
C PHE A 23 0.48 -6.90 -6.28
N ALA A 24 1.80 -6.67 -6.31
CA ALA A 24 2.46 -5.85 -7.32
C ALA A 24 2.26 -6.38 -8.75
N VAL A 25 2.30 -7.71 -8.93
CA VAL A 25 2.02 -8.36 -10.23
C VAL A 25 0.57 -8.12 -10.66
N VAL A 26 -0.40 -8.25 -9.74
CA VAL A 26 -1.81 -7.97 -10.03
C VAL A 26 -2.00 -6.51 -10.43
N GLN A 27 -1.43 -5.57 -9.67
CA GLN A 27 -1.49 -4.14 -9.98
C GLN A 27 -0.84 -3.81 -11.32
N HIS A 28 0.29 -4.44 -11.65
CA HIS A 28 0.93 -4.27 -12.95
C HIS A 28 0.02 -4.73 -14.10
N LYS A 29 -0.61 -5.91 -13.97
CA LYS A 29 -1.57 -6.42 -14.96
C LYS A 29 -2.78 -5.48 -15.12
N LEU A 30 -3.34 -4.99 -14.03
CA LEU A 30 -4.46 -4.03 -14.06
C LEU A 30 -4.05 -2.73 -14.74
N ASN A 31 -2.88 -2.18 -14.41
CA ASN A 31 -2.36 -0.96 -15.02
C ASN A 31 -2.09 -1.14 -16.52
N PHE A 32 -1.59 -2.30 -16.93
CA PHE A 32 -1.40 -2.62 -18.34
C PHE A 32 -2.73 -2.66 -19.10
N LYS A 33 -3.74 -3.38 -18.58
CA LYS A 33 -5.09 -3.41 -19.17
C LYS A 33 -5.70 -2.01 -19.21
N ARG A 34 -5.55 -1.20 -18.16
CA ARG A 34 -6.02 0.18 -18.10
C ARG A 34 -5.39 1.04 -19.19
N LYS A 35 -4.08 0.96 -19.38
CA LYS A 35 -3.39 1.68 -20.46
C LYS A 35 -3.91 1.29 -21.84
N LYS A 36 -4.18 -0.01 -22.06
CA LYS A 36 -4.75 -0.51 -23.32
C LYS A 36 -6.13 0.11 -23.60
N ILE A 37 -7.05 0.02 -22.64
CA ILE A 37 -8.41 0.59 -22.78
C ILE A 37 -8.37 2.11 -22.98
N ILE A 38 -7.53 2.84 -22.23
CA ILE A 38 -7.39 4.29 -22.41
C ILE A 38 -6.87 4.63 -23.81
N LYS A 39 -5.90 3.86 -24.32
CA LYS A 39 -5.38 4.08 -25.67
C LYS A 39 -6.41 3.78 -26.76
N GLU A 40 -7.29 2.81 -26.54
CA GLU A 40 -8.41 2.51 -27.44
C GLU A 40 -9.46 3.64 -27.42
N LYS A 41 -9.74 4.23 -26.26
CA LYS A 41 -10.68 5.36 -26.11
C LYS A 41 -10.12 6.71 -26.59
N PHE A 42 -8.81 6.91 -26.45
CA PHE A 42 -8.10 8.15 -26.75
C PHE A 42 -6.85 7.85 -27.60
N PRO A 43 -7.03 7.50 -28.89
CA PRO A 43 -5.97 7.03 -29.78
C PRO A 43 -4.88 8.07 -30.06
N GLU A 44 -5.15 9.35 -29.86
CA GLU A 44 -4.21 10.46 -29.99
C GLU A 44 -3.15 10.50 -28.89
N LEU A 45 -3.38 9.86 -27.73
CA LEU A 45 -2.44 9.90 -26.61
C LEU A 45 -1.15 9.14 -26.89
N THR A 46 0.01 9.78 -26.73
CA THR A 46 1.30 9.11 -26.86
C THR A 46 1.59 8.17 -25.68
N LYS A 47 2.58 7.29 -25.81
CA LYS A 47 3.04 6.44 -24.68
C LYS A 47 3.50 7.28 -23.47
N LYS A 48 4.09 8.45 -23.73
CA LYS A 48 4.54 9.39 -22.69
C LYS A 48 3.33 9.98 -21.96
N ASP A 49 2.31 10.39 -22.71
CA ASP A 49 1.07 10.94 -22.13
C ASP A 49 0.35 9.90 -21.27
N LEU A 50 0.26 8.65 -21.73
CA LEU A 50 -0.33 7.56 -20.95
C LEU A 50 0.37 7.34 -19.60
N LYS A 51 1.70 7.45 -19.54
CA LYS A 51 2.47 7.31 -18.30
C LYS A 51 2.29 8.53 -17.39
N TYR A 52 2.41 9.73 -17.96
CA TYR A 52 2.27 10.99 -17.22
C TYR A 52 0.87 11.15 -16.63
N ARG A 53 -0.16 10.91 -17.46
CA ARG A 53 -1.57 10.98 -17.07
C ARG A 53 -1.89 10.05 -15.90
N GLN A 54 -1.38 8.82 -15.91
CA GLN A 54 -1.61 7.87 -14.82
C GLN A 54 -1.17 8.43 -13.46
N ILE A 55 0.02 9.03 -13.40
CA ILE A 55 0.58 9.63 -12.19
C ILE A 55 -0.21 10.88 -11.79
N LYS A 56 -0.51 11.76 -12.74
CA LYS A 56 -1.22 13.01 -12.46
C LYS A 56 -2.66 12.79 -12.00
N ILE A 57 -3.39 11.88 -12.62
CA ILE A 57 -4.75 11.50 -12.21
C ILE A 57 -4.74 10.91 -10.79
N TYR A 58 -3.77 10.04 -10.48
CA TYR A 58 -3.62 9.51 -9.13
C TYR A 58 -3.35 10.64 -8.12
N ASN A 59 -2.38 11.51 -8.38
CA ASN A 59 -2.03 12.60 -7.47
C ASN A 59 -3.17 13.60 -7.29
N TYR A 60 -3.89 13.92 -8.38
CA TYR A 60 -5.07 14.78 -8.33
C TYR A 60 -6.13 14.16 -7.41
N GLN A 61 -6.50 12.90 -7.64
CA GLN A 61 -7.44 12.21 -6.77
C GLN A 61 -7.00 12.21 -5.30
N GLN A 62 -5.72 11.94 -5.01
CA GLN A 62 -5.22 11.90 -3.63
C GLN A 62 -5.22 13.28 -2.98
N LEU A 63 -4.93 14.35 -3.72
CA LEU A 63 -4.92 15.72 -3.21
C LEU A 63 -6.33 16.17 -2.78
N TYR A 64 -7.36 15.83 -3.56
CA TYR A 64 -8.73 16.28 -3.31
C TYR A 64 -9.54 15.34 -2.41
N LEU A 65 -9.25 14.03 -2.40
CA LEU A 65 -9.96 13.07 -1.53
C LEU A 65 -9.36 12.95 -0.13
N ASN A 66 -8.08 13.26 0.05
CA ASN A 66 -7.47 13.23 1.38
C ASN A 66 -7.45 14.61 2.01
N SER A 67 -7.93 14.71 3.24
CA SER A 67 -7.54 15.80 4.13
C SER A 67 -6.02 15.90 4.23
N THR A 68 -5.48 17.10 4.46
CA THR A 68 -4.03 17.32 4.68
C THR A 68 -3.45 16.35 5.71
N PHE A 69 -4.17 16.09 6.80
CA PHE A 69 -3.77 15.13 7.83
C PHE A 69 -3.61 13.71 7.27
N LYS A 70 -4.64 13.17 6.58
CA LYS A 70 -4.59 11.84 5.95
C LYS A 70 -3.43 11.74 4.94
N HIS A 71 -3.23 12.77 4.12
CA HIS A 71 -2.15 12.78 3.13
C HIS A 71 -0.77 12.77 3.81
N THR A 72 -0.56 13.63 4.82
CA THR A 72 0.68 13.65 5.60
C THR A 72 0.92 12.30 6.27
N LEU A 73 -0.12 11.72 6.89
CA LEU A 73 -0.03 10.40 7.52
C LEU A 73 0.38 9.32 6.52
N GLN A 74 -0.21 9.27 5.33
CA GLN A 74 0.17 8.34 4.27
C GLN A 74 1.64 8.52 3.86
N MET A 75 2.09 9.75 3.63
CA MET A 75 3.47 10.03 3.20
C MET A 75 4.48 9.70 4.31
N THR A 76 4.18 10.04 5.56
CA THR A 76 4.99 9.68 6.72
C THR A 76 5.05 8.16 6.89
N SER A 77 3.93 7.45 6.76
CA SER A 77 3.90 5.99 6.81
C SER A 77 4.72 5.35 5.70
N LEU A 78 4.68 5.89 4.48
CA LEU A 78 5.49 5.40 3.35
C LEU A 78 6.99 5.55 3.63
N VAL A 79 7.44 6.74 4.02
CA VAL A 79 8.85 7.01 4.33
C VAL A 79 9.30 6.20 5.54
N GLY A 80 8.50 6.17 6.60
CA GLY A 80 8.79 5.41 7.81
C GLY A 80 8.86 3.90 7.57
N THR A 81 8.06 3.36 6.64
CA THR A 81 8.14 1.95 6.23
C THR A 81 9.50 1.65 5.60
N LEU A 82 9.99 2.50 4.69
CA LEU A 82 11.30 2.31 4.06
C LEU A 82 12.43 2.30 5.09
N ILE A 83 12.42 3.27 6.00
CA ILE A 83 13.39 3.35 7.10
C ILE A 83 13.28 2.12 8.01
N GLY A 84 12.05 1.72 8.37
CA GLY A 84 11.77 0.59 9.25
C GLY A 84 12.26 -0.74 8.69
N VAL A 85 12.01 -1.01 7.40
CA VAL A 85 12.52 -2.22 6.72
C VAL A 85 14.05 -2.25 6.73
N THR A 86 14.71 -1.13 6.40
CA THR A 86 16.17 -1.05 6.41
C THR A 86 16.74 -1.26 7.81
N ALA A 87 16.18 -0.59 8.81
CA ALA A 87 16.59 -0.74 10.21
C ALA A 87 16.40 -2.18 10.71
N MET A 88 15.25 -2.79 10.38
CA MET A 88 14.95 -4.17 10.75
C MET A 88 15.96 -5.15 10.14
N LEU A 89 16.35 -4.98 8.86
CA LEU A 89 17.37 -5.81 8.22
C LEU A 89 18.73 -5.66 8.90
N ILE A 90 19.17 -4.42 9.15
CA ILE A 90 20.44 -4.14 9.82
C ILE A 90 20.45 -4.77 11.22
N VAL A 91 19.41 -4.55 12.02
CA VAL A 91 19.32 -5.08 13.38
C VAL A 91 19.26 -6.60 13.38
N THR A 92 18.50 -7.21 12.47
CA THR A 92 18.41 -8.69 12.39
C THR A 92 19.75 -9.33 12.00
N LEU A 93 20.54 -8.67 11.16
CA LEU A 93 21.84 -9.19 10.71
C LEU A 93 22.99 -8.92 11.69
N LEU A 94 22.98 -7.75 12.34
CA LEU A 94 24.10 -7.28 13.17
C LEU A 94 23.84 -7.40 14.67
N SER A 95 22.59 -7.52 15.08
CA SER A 95 22.20 -7.63 16.49
C SER A 95 21.49 -8.95 16.76
N LYS A 96 21.77 -9.54 17.92
CA LYS A 96 20.99 -10.68 18.47
C LYS A 96 19.83 -10.21 19.34
N ASN A 97 19.50 -8.91 19.32
CA ASN A 97 18.45 -8.34 20.16
C ASN A 97 17.05 -8.62 19.58
N THR A 98 16.52 -9.79 19.92
CA THR A 98 15.18 -10.26 19.49
C THR A 98 14.06 -9.27 19.85
N LEU A 99 14.14 -8.62 21.02
CA LEU A 99 13.14 -7.63 21.44
C LEU A 99 13.11 -6.43 20.49
N LEU A 100 14.28 -5.89 20.14
CA LEU A 100 14.39 -4.77 19.21
C LEU A 100 13.88 -5.13 17.81
N VAL A 101 14.16 -6.36 17.34
CA VAL A 101 13.63 -6.88 16.07
C VAL A 101 12.10 -6.89 16.09
N PHE A 102 11.48 -7.38 17.17
CA PHE A 102 10.02 -7.42 17.28
C PHE A 102 9.38 -6.04 17.33
N LEU A 103 9.97 -5.09 18.06
CA LEU A 103 9.47 -3.71 18.11
C LEU A 103 9.57 -3.02 16.74
N LEU A 104 10.70 -3.19 16.03
CA LEU A 104 10.89 -2.63 14.69
C LEU A 104 9.94 -3.27 13.67
N ALA A 105 9.75 -4.59 13.73
CA ALA A 105 8.81 -5.30 12.88
C ALA A 105 7.37 -4.83 13.14
N SER A 106 6.95 -4.77 14.41
CA SER A 106 5.64 -4.25 14.81
C SER A 106 5.41 -2.84 14.27
N PHE A 107 6.36 -1.93 14.48
CA PHE A 107 6.27 -0.56 14.00
C PHE A 107 6.15 -0.50 12.47
N THR A 108 7.01 -1.24 11.75
CA THR A 108 7.05 -1.25 10.29
C THR A 108 5.74 -1.79 9.69
N PHE A 109 5.25 -2.94 10.17
CA PHE A 109 3.98 -3.50 9.70
C PHE A 109 2.78 -2.62 10.08
N GLY A 110 2.85 -1.93 11.23
CA GLY A 110 1.87 -0.91 11.62
C GLY A 110 1.83 0.25 10.62
N LEU A 111 2.98 0.79 10.21
CA LEU A 111 3.04 1.85 9.19
C LEU A 111 2.51 1.39 7.83
N ILE A 112 2.84 0.17 7.39
CA ILE A 112 2.28 -0.40 6.15
C ILE A 112 0.75 -0.46 6.23
N SER A 113 0.22 -0.92 7.36
CA SER A 113 -1.22 -0.98 7.60
C SER A 113 -1.86 0.40 7.55
N VAL A 114 -1.30 1.38 8.23
CA VAL A 114 -1.79 2.77 8.21
C VAL A 114 -1.82 3.30 6.79
N PHE A 115 -0.75 3.11 6.01
CA PHE A 115 -0.70 3.54 4.62
C PHE A 115 -1.83 2.95 3.78
N ILE A 116 -2.11 1.65 3.92
CA ILE A 116 -3.15 0.94 3.18
C ILE A 116 -4.56 1.35 3.63
N LEU A 117 -4.79 1.36 4.95
CA LEU A 117 -6.12 1.57 5.52
C LEU A 117 -6.61 3.00 5.37
N THR A 118 -5.70 3.98 5.32
CA THR A 118 -6.03 5.39 5.12
C THR A 118 -6.31 5.78 3.67
N GLN A 119 -6.07 4.88 2.70
CA GLN A 119 -6.40 5.13 1.28
C GLN A 119 -7.91 5.35 1.08
N PRO A 120 -8.33 6.31 0.22
CA PRO A 120 -9.74 6.56 -0.08
C PRO A 120 -10.51 5.32 -0.53
N SER A 121 -11.80 5.25 -0.22
CA SER A 121 -12.66 4.13 -0.57
C SER A 121 -12.96 4.06 -2.06
N LEU A 122 -13.34 2.87 -2.55
CA LEU A 122 -13.71 2.73 -3.96
C LEU A 122 -14.93 3.59 -4.30
N GLU A 123 -15.86 3.75 -3.37
CA GLU A 123 -17.02 4.62 -3.51
C GLU A 123 -16.65 6.11 -3.51
N GLU A 124 -15.78 6.56 -2.59
CA GLU A 124 -15.27 7.93 -2.54
C GLU A 124 -14.58 8.28 -3.87
N ARG A 125 -13.74 7.37 -4.37
CA ARG A 125 -13.07 7.53 -5.67
C ARG A 125 -14.06 7.60 -6.83
N LYS A 126 -15.09 6.74 -6.82
CA LYS A 126 -16.11 6.72 -7.87
C LYS A 126 -16.91 8.01 -7.89
N ARG A 127 -17.38 8.46 -6.72
CA ARG A 127 -18.12 9.71 -6.57
C ARG A 127 -17.31 10.89 -7.06
N PHE A 128 -16.07 11.02 -6.59
CA PHE A 128 -15.16 12.09 -7.02
C PHE A 128 -15.00 12.20 -8.54
N TRP A 129 -14.80 11.06 -9.21
CA TRP A 129 -14.65 11.08 -10.67
C TRP A 129 -15.96 11.27 -11.43
N ASN A 130 -17.11 10.91 -10.85
CA ASN A 130 -18.41 11.26 -11.41
C ASN A 130 -18.60 12.78 -11.35
N ASP A 131 -18.42 13.37 -10.17
CA ASP A 131 -18.57 14.82 -9.95
C ASP A 131 -17.65 15.61 -10.90
N TYR A 132 -16.40 15.17 -11.05
CA TYR A 132 -15.44 15.76 -12.01
C TYR A 132 -15.94 15.72 -13.46
N LEU A 133 -16.54 14.61 -13.90
CA LEU A 133 -17.02 14.47 -15.28
C LEU A 133 -18.31 15.27 -15.54
N GLU A 134 -19.12 15.47 -14.49
CA GLU A 134 -20.29 16.35 -14.55
C GLU A 134 -19.87 17.82 -14.63
N GLU A 135 -18.86 18.24 -13.86
CA GLU A 135 -18.33 19.60 -13.89
C GLU A 135 -17.52 19.91 -15.16
N HIS A 136 -16.89 18.90 -15.76
CA HIS A 136 -16.02 19.03 -16.94
C HIS A 136 -16.44 18.07 -18.06
N PRO A 137 -17.51 18.40 -18.81
CA PRO A 137 -18.07 17.52 -19.85
C PRO A 137 -17.13 17.30 -21.04
N ASP A 138 -16.20 18.23 -21.29
CA ASP A 138 -15.13 18.11 -22.28
C ASP A 138 -14.02 17.12 -21.86
N ASN A 139 -13.99 16.73 -20.58
CA ASN A 139 -13.10 15.75 -19.98
C ASN A 139 -11.62 15.97 -20.36
N PRO A 140 -10.99 17.09 -19.94
CA PRO A 140 -9.63 17.44 -20.33
C PRO A 140 -8.60 16.42 -19.81
N LEU A 141 -8.85 15.80 -18.65
CA LEU A 141 -8.01 14.71 -18.12
C LEU A 141 -8.19 13.38 -18.87
N LYS A 142 -9.13 13.31 -19.83
CA LYS A 142 -9.52 12.11 -20.56
C LYS A 142 -9.78 10.95 -19.61
N PHE A 143 -10.36 11.23 -18.45
CA PHE A 143 -10.69 10.25 -17.43
C PHE A 143 -11.68 9.23 -18.00
N TYR A 144 -11.51 7.97 -17.64
CA TYR A 144 -12.42 6.90 -18.06
C TYR A 144 -12.47 5.84 -16.97
N PHE A 145 -13.69 5.42 -16.63
CA PHE A 145 -13.92 4.37 -15.67
C PHE A 145 -13.45 3.03 -16.22
N PHE A 146 -12.51 2.41 -15.50
CA PHE A 146 -12.14 1.04 -15.78
C PHE A 146 -13.24 0.09 -15.23
N PRO A 147 -13.48 -1.09 -15.85
CA PRO A 147 -14.52 -2.01 -15.40
C PRO A 147 -14.44 -2.28 -13.89
N LEU A 148 -15.55 -2.03 -13.20
CA LEU A 148 -15.62 -1.97 -11.73
C LEU A 148 -15.23 -3.32 -11.10
N GLU A 149 -15.67 -4.42 -11.71
CA GLU A 149 -15.44 -5.81 -11.28
C GLU A 149 -13.95 -6.14 -11.10
N LEU A 150 -13.08 -5.58 -11.95
CA LEU A 150 -11.64 -5.80 -11.89
C LEU A 150 -10.96 -5.00 -10.76
N TYR A 151 -11.58 -3.92 -10.29
CA TYR A 151 -11.05 -3.08 -9.22
C TYR A 151 -11.58 -3.45 -7.84
N VAL A 152 -12.84 -3.90 -7.74
CA VAL A 152 -13.46 -4.26 -6.45
C VAL A 152 -12.67 -5.34 -5.75
N SER A 153 -12.40 -6.46 -6.43
CA SER A 153 -11.63 -7.57 -5.85
C SER A 153 -10.21 -7.16 -5.46
N ALA A 154 -9.54 -6.34 -6.28
CA ALA A 154 -8.19 -5.86 -5.99
C ALA A 154 -8.17 -4.91 -4.78
N TYR A 155 -9.15 -4.02 -4.68
CA TYR A 155 -9.31 -3.07 -3.57
C TYR A 155 -9.64 -3.79 -2.25
N GLU A 156 -10.58 -4.74 -2.27
CA GLU A 156 -10.92 -5.53 -1.08
C GLU A 156 -9.73 -6.34 -0.56
N ASN A 157 -8.98 -6.96 -1.47
CA ASN A 157 -7.76 -7.69 -1.12
C ASN A 157 -6.69 -6.76 -0.52
N GLU A 158 -6.56 -5.54 -1.03
CA GLU A 158 -5.68 -4.52 -0.48
C GLU A 158 -6.09 -4.14 0.95
N LYS A 159 -7.38 -3.89 1.21
CA LYS A 159 -7.86 -3.57 2.56
C LYS A 159 -7.70 -4.75 3.54
N LYS A 160 -7.99 -5.97 3.10
CA LYS A 160 -7.74 -7.20 3.90
C LYS A 160 -6.26 -7.32 4.26
N LEU A 161 -5.36 -7.03 3.32
CA LEU A 161 -3.92 -7.02 3.58
C LEU A 161 -3.54 -5.98 4.64
N GLY A 162 -4.14 -4.79 4.59
CA GLY A 162 -3.96 -3.75 5.62
C GLY A 162 -4.37 -4.24 7.02
N VAL A 163 -5.51 -4.93 7.15
CA VAL A 163 -5.99 -5.50 8.42
C VAL A 163 -5.08 -6.63 8.90
N TYR A 164 -4.61 -7.50 8.00
CA TYR A 164 -3.66 -8.56 8.35
C TYR A 164 -2.35 -7.98 8.89
N TYR A 165 -1.81 -6.94 8.26
CA TYR A 165 -0.61 -6.27 8.77
C TYR A 165 -0.83 -5.56 10.10
N LEU A 166 -2.02 -4.99 10.34
CA LEU A 166 -2.34 -4.41 11.65
C LEU A 166 -2.37 -5.49 12.73
N THR A 167 -3.08 -6.59 12.46
CA THR A 167 -3.21 -7.71 13.39
C THR A 167 -1.83 -8.31 13.70
N PHE A 168 -1.00 -8.46 12.67
CA PHE A 168 0.35 -8.96 12.83
C PHE A 168 1.24 -8.01 13.65
N ALA A 169 1.17 -6.71 13.37
CA ALA A 169 1.89 -5.69 14.13
C ALA A 169 1.51 -5.72 15.62
N VAL A 170 0.21 -5.73 15.92
CA VAL A 170 -0.29 -5.80 17.31
C VAL A 170 0.17 -7.08 18.01
N SER A 171 0.11 -8.23 17.32
CA SER A 171 0.61 -9.49 17.88
C SER A 171 2.11 -9.44 18.22
N LEU A 172 2.93 -8.87 17.34
CA LEU A 172 4.36 -8.69 17.61
C LEU A 172 4.62 -7.74 18.78
N LEU A 173 3.85 -6.65 18.89
CA LEU A 173 3.94 -5.73 20.02
C LEU A 173 3.60 -6.42 21.34
N LEU A 174 2.52 -7.22 21.37
CA LEU A 174 2.13 -7.99 22.54
C LEU A 174 3.21 -8.99 22.95
N VAL A 175 3.79 -9.71 21.99
CA VAL A 175 4.91 -10.63 22.25
C VAL A 175 6.13 -9.86 22.79
N ALA A 176 6.44 -8.69 22.25
CA ALA A 176 7.55 -7.86 22.73
C ALA A 176 7.33 -7.36 24.17
N ILE A 177 6.11 -6.96 24.52
CA ILE A 177 5.77 -6.43 25.85
C ILE A 177 5.68 -7.57 26.89
N LEU A 178 4.95 -8.65 26.57
CA LEU A 178 4.72 -9.77 27.47
C LEU A 178 5.94 -10.68 27.58
N GLY A 179 6.65 -10.90 26.49
CA GLY A 179 7.89 -11.69 26.45
C GLY A 179 9.02 -11.07 27.27
N ARG A 180 8.97 -9.77 27.56
CA ARG A 180 9.89 -9.07 28.47
C ARG A 180 9.79 -9.56 29.93
N GLN A 181 8.71 -10.26 30.29
CA GLN A 181 8.54 -10.88 31.61
C GLN A 181 9.18 -12.28 31.70
N PHE A 182 9.62 -12.86 30.57
CA PHE A 182 10.10 -14.24 30.46
C PHE A 182 11.49 -14.39 29.80
N LEU A 183 12.12 -13.28 29.40
CA LEU A 183 13.48 -13.16 28.85
C LEU A 183 14.35 -12.34 29.80
#